data_AF-A0A6P4Y2D7-F1
#
_entry.id   AF-A0A6P4Y2D7-F1
#
_cell.length_a   1.000
_cell.length_b   1.000
_cell.length_c   1.000
_cell.angle_alpha   90.00
_cell.angle_beta   90.00
_cell.angle_gamma   90.00
#
_symmetry.space_group_name_H-M   'P 1'
#
loop_
_entity.id
_entity.type
_entity.pdbx_description
1 polymer ?
#
loop_
_entity_poly.entity_id
_entity_poly.type
_entity_poly.pdbx_seq_one_letter_code
_entity_poly.pdbx_strand_id
1 'polypeptide(L)'
;MASAVFGPATFCAVTGGSRGLGRSIAVLLAGRLGHGSRLVLTGRSLQGLQETKRQVKEKCRKELEVKLVTGDMEDSTAYHAHFCDIFADAKQGDFNSALMIHNAATTGDATKKASEHSDPQILTKYYDTNLTSVIALTSKFMKVC
;
A
#
# COMPACT_ATOMS: atom_id res chain seq x y z
N MET A 1 18.14 21.18 2.95
CA MET A 1 18.26 19.96 3.77
C MET A 1 17.58 18.83 3.02
N ALA A 2 18.29 17.75 2.69
CA ALA A 2 17.63 16.55 2.17
C ALA A 2 16.68 16.02 3.25
N SER A 3 15.47 15.62 2.87
CA SER A 3 14.51 15.07 3.84
C SER A 3 15.06 13.74 4.37
N ALA A 4 14.95 13.50 5.68
CA ALA A 4 15.35 12.25 6.31
C ALA A 4 14.68 11.01 5.68
N VAL A 5 13.51 11.20 5.05
CA VAL A 5 12.74 10.16 4.36
C VAL A 5 13.00 10.14 2.85
N PHE A 6 13.32 11.29 2.25
CA PHE A 6 13.52 11.42 0.79
C PHE A 6 14.98 11.72 0.47
N GLY A 7 15.72 10.67 0.10
CA GLY A 7 17.15 10.73 -0.23
C GLY A 7 17.90 9.42 0.06
N PRO A 8 17.71 8.82 1.24
CA PRO A 8 18.26 7.50 1.57
C PRO A 8 17.52 6.32 0.91
N ALA A 9 18.11 5.13 0.96
CA ALA A 9 17.43 3.89 0.52
C ALA A 9 16.21 3.65 1.42
N THR A 10 15.02 3.58 0.81
CA THR A 10 13.75 3.58 1.54
C THR A 10 12.86 2.43 1.09
N PHE A 11 12.28 1.69 2.04
CA PHE A 11 11.16 0.80 1.77
C PHE A 11 9.86 1.62 1.78
N CYS A 12 9.18 1.76 0.64
CA CYS A 12 7.92 2.48 0.54
C CYS A 12 6.81 1.55 0.07
N ALA A 13 5.72 1.43 0.83
CA ALA A 13 4.56 0.64 0.45
C ALA A 13 3.29 1.50 0.40
N VAL A 14 2.51 1.34 -0.67
CA VAL A 14 1.28 2.10 -0.92
C VAL A 14 0.12 1.14 -1.12
N THR A 15 -0.85 1.16 -0.20
CA THR A 15 -2.09 0.41 -0.37
C THR A 15 -3.08 1.16 -1.26
N GLY A 16 -3.88 0.43 -2.04
CA GLY A 16 -4.75 1.04 -3.05
C GLY A 16 -3.97 1.69 -4.19
N GLY A 17 -2.77 1.18 -4.48
CA GLY A 17 -1.85 1.73 -5.48
C GLY A 17 -2.28 1.52 -6.94
N SER A 18 -3.38 0.82 -7.18
CA SER A 18 -3.83 0.46 -8.53
C SER A 18 -4.51 1.61 -9.28
N ARG A 19 -5.02 2.65 -8.59
CA ARG A 19 -5.79 3.75 -9.21
C ARG A 19 -5.87 4.99 -8.30
N GLY A 20 -6.52 6.05 -8.81
CA GLY A 20 -6.91 7.23 -8.03
C GLY A 20 -5.76 7.91 -7.29
N LEU A 21 -6.00 8.26 -6.02
CA LEU A 21 -5.03 8.94 -5.17
C LEU A 21 -3.78 8.08 -4.92
N GLY A 22 -3.95 6.78 -4.61
CA GLY A 22 -2.83 5.86 -4.37
C GLY A 22 -1.86 5.76 -5.55
N ARG A 23 -2.38 5.68 -6.78
CA ARG A 23 -1.56 5.76 -8.00
C ARG A 23 -0.80 7.07 -8.08
N SER A 24 -1.49 8.19 -7.86
CA SER A 24 -0.88 9.53 -7.97
C SER A 24 0.23 9.72 -6.94
N ILE A 25 0.01 9.27 -5.70
CA ILE A 25 1.01 9.26 -4.62
C ILE A 25 2.22 8.43 -5.05
N ALA A 26 2.03 7.18 -5.50
CA ALA A 26 3.12 6.31 -5.93
C ALA A 26 3.98 6.94 -7.04
N VAL A 27 3.34 7.51 -8.06
CA VAL A 27 4.01 8.15 -9.20
C VAL A 27 4.80 9.38 -8.77
N LEU A 28 4.27 10.21 -7.88
CA LEU A 28 4.94 11.42 -7.39
C LEU A 28 6.08 11.11 -6.41
N LEU A 29 5.91 10.09 -5.56
CA LEU A 29 6.92 9.71 -4.58
C LEU A 29 8.11 8.97 -5.19
N ALA A 30 7.91 8.20 -6.27
CA ALA A 30 8.98 7.45 -6.91
C ALA A 30 10.22 8.31 -7.23
N GLY A 31 10.02 9.52 -7.75
CA GLY A 31 11.11 10.45 -8.05
C GLY A 31 11.88 10.94 -6.82
N ARG A 32 11.31 10.83 -5.61
CA ARG A 32 11.89 11.32 -4.35
C ARG A 32 12.61 10.25 -3.53
N LEU A 33 12.38 8.96 -3.80
CA LEU A 33 13.01 7.85 -3.08
C LEU A 33 14.51 7.73 -3.41
N GLY A 34 15.39 7.42 -2.46
CA GLY A 34 16.84 7.30 -2.74
C GLY A 34 17.20 6.15 -3.68
N HIS A 35 18.45 6.11 -4.13
CA HIS A 35 19.00 4.91 -4.78
C HIS A 35 18.90 3.70 -3.83
N GLY A 36 18.62 2.52 -4.37
CA GLY A 36 18.43 1.31 -3.54
C GLY A 36 17.09 1.23 -2.82
N SER A 37 16.17 2.17 -3.08
CA SER A 37 14.81 2.10 -2.54
C SER A 37 13.95 1.04 -3.23
N ARG A 38 12.94 0.56 -2.50
CA ARG A 38 11.89 -0.32 -3.02
C ARG A 38 10.54 0.35 -2.89
N LEU A 39 9.77 0.38 -3.97
CA LEU A 39 8.37 0.79 -3.98
C LEU A 39 7.47 -0.44 -4.15
N VAL A 40 6.66 -0.74 -3.15
CA VAL A 40 5.66 -1.81 -3.16
C VAL A 40 4.27 -1.20 -3.43
N LEU A 41 3.61 -1.67 -4.47
CA LEU A 41 2.24 -1.29 -4.82
C LEU A 41 1.31 -2.45 -4.52
N THR A 42 0.30 -2.23 -3.67
CA THR A 42 -0.70 -3.25 -3.37
C THR A 42 -2.14 -2.82 -3.67
N GLY A 43 -2.94 -3.78 -4.13
CA GLY A 43 -4.37 -3.65 -4.41
C GLY A 43 -4.90 -4.85 -5.20
N ARG A 44 -6.22 -4.86 -5.45
CA ARG A 44 -6.91 -5.99 -6.08
C ARG A 44 -6.59 -6.18 -7.57
N SER A 45 -6.47 -5.09 -8.32
CA SER A 45 -6.33 -5.14 -9.78
C SER A 45 -4.85 -5.21 -10.19
N LEU A 46 -4.39 -6.38 -10.61
CA LEU A 46 -3.04 -6.54 -11.17
C LEU A 46 -2.80 -5.61 -12.36
N GLN A 47 -3.76 -5.52 -13.28
CA GLN A 47 -3.69 -4.62 -14.43
C GLN A 47 -3.53 -3.15 -13.99
N GLY A 48 -4.30 -2.71 -13.00
CA GLY A 48 -4.18 -1.35 -12.46
C GLY A 48 -2.83 -1.09 -11.79
N LEU A 49 -2.27 -2.09 -11.09
CA LEU A 49 -0.94 -2.01 -10.49
C LEU A 49 0.17 -1.97 -11.56
N GLN A 50 0.06 -2.78 -12.62
CA GLN A 50 0.98 -2.76 -13.76
C GLN A 50 0.98 -1.41 -14.45
N GLU A 51 -0.20 -0.82 -14.64
CA GLU A 51 -0.32 0.54 -15.19
C GLU A 51 0.33 1.59 -14.28
N THR A 52 0.10 1.53 -12.96
CA THR A 52 0.82 2.42 -12.03
C THR A 52 2.33 2.23 -12.11
N LYS A 53 2.83 0.99 -12.19
CA LYS A 53 4.27 0.69 -12.36
C LYS A 53 4.83 1.26 -13.65
N ARG A 54 4.09 1.21 -14.76
CA ARG A 54 4.47 1.85 -16.03
C ARG A 54 4.62 3.35 -15.85
N GLN A 55 3.63 4.02 -15.25
CA GLN A 55 3.69 5.47 -14.99
C GLN A 55 4.84 5.87 -14.04
N VAL A 56 5.12 5.04 -13.03
CA VAL A 56 6.28 5.22 -12.14
C VAL A 56 7.58 5.17 -12.95
N LYS A 57 7.76 4.16 -13.81
CA LYS A 57 8.97 4.02 -14.64
C LYS A 57 9.14 5.16 -15.64
N GLU A 58 8.05 5.69 -16.18
CA GLU A 58 8.09 6.82 -17.11
C GLU A 58 8.50 8.14 -16.44
N LYS A 59 8.05 8.36 -15.20
CA LYS A 59 8.38 9.60 -14.47
C LYS A 59 9.68 9.51 -13.68
N CYS A 60 10.07 8.32 -13.23
CA CYS A 60 11.26 8.10 -12.43
C CYS A 60 12.47 7.90 -13.34
N ARG A 61 13.35 8.90 -13.42
CA ARG A 61 14.57 8.86 -14.27
C ARG A 61 15.70 7.97 -13.74
N LYS A 62 15.49 7.31 -12.59
CA LYS A 62 16.46 6.45 -11.91
C LYS A 62 15.92 5.04 -11.80
N GLU A 63 16.83 4.10 -11.66
CA GLU A 63 16.46 2.72 -11.36
C GLU A 63 15.81 2.65 -9.97
N LEU A 64 14.56 2.18 -9.93
CA LEU A 64 13.77 2.00 -8.73
C LEU A 64 13.14 0.62 -8.79
N GLU A 65 13.35 -0.18 -7.75
CA GLU A 65 12.68 -1.47 -7.64
C GLU A 65 11.19 -1.22 -7.39
N VAL A 66 10.32 -1.73 -8.27
CA VAL A 66 8.86 -1.65 -8.12
C VAL A 66 8.27 -3.05 -8.03
N LYS A 67 7.83 -3.42 -6.82
CA LYS A 67 7.17 -4.70 -6.51
C LYS A 67 5.65 -4.53 -6.56
N LEU A 68 4.98 -5.50 -7.18
CA LEU A 68 3.52 -5.53 -7.23
C LEU A 68 3.03 -6.67 -6.35
N VAL A 69 2.07 -6.38 -5.47
CA VAL A 69 1.46 -7.40 -4.60
C VAL A 69 -0.05 -7.30 -4.73
N THR A 70 -0.69 -8.34 -5.21
CA THR A 70 -2.15 -8.39 -5.31
C THR A 70 -2.75 -8.88 -4.01
N GLY A 71 -3.85 -8.28 -3.58
CA GLY A 71 -4.64 -8.79 -2.46
C GLY A 71 -5.86 -7.93 -2.20
N ASP A 72 -6.78 -8.51 -1.43
CA ASP A 72 -8.01 -7.86 -1.01
C ASP A 72 -7.92 -7.48 0.47
N MET A 73 -8.18 -6.21 0.77
CA MET A 73 -8.23 -5.70 2.15
C MET A 73 -9.61 -5.95 2.78
N GLU A 74 -10.58 -6.48 2.04
CA GLU A 74 -11.87 -6.94 2.58
C GLU A 74 -11.80 -8.37 3.15
N ASP A 75 -10.73 -9.13 2.85
CA ASP A 75 -10.55 -10.52 3.29
C ASP A 75 -9.52 -10.61 4.44
N SER A 76 -10.02 -10.47 5.67
CA SER A 76 -9.21 -10.57 6.88
C SER A 76 -8.55 -11.94 7.09
N THR A 77 -9.07 -13.00 6.47
CA THR A 77 -8.47 -14.35 6.55
C THR A 77 -7.17 -14.44 5.75
N ALA A 78 -7.03 -13.63 4.69
CA ALA A 78 -5.88 -13.59 3.82
C ALA A 78 -4.78 -12.60 4.29
N TYR A 79 -5.04 -11.78 5.31
CA TYR A 79 -4.13 -10.72 5.76
C TYR A 79 -2.72 -11.20 6.04
N HIS A 80 -2.58 -12.33 6.73
CA HIS A 80 -1.26 -12.83 7.09
C HIS A 80 -0.39 -13.10 5.85
N ALA A 81 -0.92 -13.87 4.89
CA ALA A 81 -0.23 -14.18 3.64
C ALA A 81 0.03 -12.91 2.84
N HIS A 82 -0.99 -12.06 2.67
CA HIS A 82 -0.87 -10.83 1.90
C HIS A 82 0.17 -9.87 2.48
N PHE A 83 0.21 -9.71 3.81
CA PHE A 83 1.19 -8.82 4.45
C PHE A 83 2.59 -9.42 4.38
N CYS A 84 2.73 -10.74 4.49
CA CYS A 84 4.01 -11.41 4.23
C CYS A 84 4.51 -11.13 2.81
N ASP A 85 3.63 -11.13 1.81
CA ASP A 85 4.01 -10.82 0.43
C ASP A 85 4.42 -9.34 0.24
N ILE A 86 3.72 -8.40 0.89
CA ILE A 86 4.09 -6.97 0.88
C ILE A 86 5.54 -6.79 1.34
N PHE A 87 5.92 -7.48 2.41
CA PHE A 87 7.24 -7.36 3.03
C PHE A 87 8.24 -8.42 2.61
N ALA A 88 7.88 -9.33 1.70
CA ALA A 88 8.79 -10.39 1.29
C ALA A 88 10.07 -9.79 0.73
N ASP A 89 11.20 -10.40 1.12
CA ASP A 89 12.57 -9.99 0.80
C ASP A 89 12.97 -8.62 1.37
N ALA A 90 12.27 -8.12 2.39
CA ALA A 90 12.70 -6.98 3.20
C ALA A 90 13.00 -7.45 4.63
N LYS A 91 14.14 -7.01 5.15
CA LYS A 91 14.62 -7.27 6.51
C LYS A 91 14.97 -5.95 7.20
N GLN A 92 14.99 -5.98 8.53
CA GLN A 92 15.41 -4.84 9.32
C GLN A 92 16.85 -4.47 8.97
N GLY A 93 17.08 -3.20 8.66
CA GLY A 93 18.39 -2.68 8.24
C GLY A 93 18.68 -2.73 6.73
N ASP A 94 17.84 -3.37 5.90
CA ASP A 94 18.00 -3.34 4.43
C ASP A 94 17.85 -1.93 3.84
N PHE A 95 17.10 -1.06 4.55
CA PHE A 95 16.79 0.30 4.15
C PHE A 95 17.10 1.26 5.29
N ASN A 96 17.50 2.48 4.95
CA ASN A 96 17.75 3.55 5.93
C ASN A 96 16.45 4.14 6.49
N SER A 97 15.35 3.99 5.77
CA SER A 97 14.04 4.53 6.12
C SER A 97 12.94 3.63 5.59
N ALA A 98 11.76 3.75 6.19
CA ALA A 98 10.58 3.04 5.74
C ALA A 98 9.34 3.95 5.78
N LEU A 99 8.46 3.81 4.80
CA LEU A 99 7.26 4.62 4.63
C LEU A 99 6.07 3.73 4.25
N MET A 100 5.08 3.66 5.14
CA MET A 100 3.83 2.96 4.89
C MET A 100 2.69 3.94 4.64
N ILE A 101 1.99 3.78 3.52
CA ILE A 101 0.87 4.64 3.12
C ILE A 101 -0.40 3.81 3.07
N HIS A 102 -1.24 3.97 4.10
CA HIS A 102 -2.57 3.39 4.18
C HIS A 102 -3.56 4.25 3.38
N ASN A 103 -3.77 3.91 2.12
CA ASN A 103 -4.67 4.62 1.21
C ASN A 103 -5.82 3.75 0.68
N ALA A 104 -5.70 2.41 0.73
CA ALA A 104 -6.84 1.52 0.45
C ALA A 104 -7.97 1.80 1.44
N ALA A 105 -9.14 2.14 0.91
CA ALA A 105 -10.34 2.45 1.68
C ALA A 105 -11.58 2.22 0.80
N THR A 106 -12.73 2.02 1.43
CA THR A 106 -14.04 2.00 0.76
C THR A 106 -14.97 2.97 1.48
N THR A 107 -15.87 3.60 0.74
CA THR A 107 -16.92 4.49 1.33
C THR A 107 -18.10 3.71 1.90
N GLY A 108 -18.12 2.39 1.70
CA GLY A 108 -19.34 1.59 1.90
C GLY A 108 -20.43 2.00 0.91
N ASP A 109 -21.66 1.60 1.23
CA ASP A 109 -22.85 1.92 0.44
C ASP A 109 -23.47 3.23 0.92
N ALA A 110 -23.04 4.34 0.33
CA ALA A 110 -23.54 5.68 0.66
C ALA A 110 -24.97 5.95 0.16
N THR A 111 -25.60 5.00 -0.54
CA THR A 111 -27.01 5.13 -0.98
C THR A 111 -28.00 4.76 0.12
N LYS A 112 -27.54 4.02 1.14
CA LYS A 112 -28.34 3.58 2.28
C LYS A 112 -28.40 4.62 3.39
N LYS A 113 -29.54 4.69 4.06
CA LYS A 113 -29.71 5.43 5.31
C LYS A 113 -29.07 4.66 6.46
N ALA A 114 -28.78 5.35 7.56
CA ALA A 114 -28.23 4.75 8.78
C ALA A 114 -29.05 3.54 9.28
N SER A 115 -30.38 3.60 9.19
CA SER A 115 -31.29 2.53 9.59
C SER A 115 -31.21 1.26 8.72
N GLU A 116 -30.55 1.31 7.56
CA GLU A 116 -30.47 0.22 6.58
C GLU A 116 -29.13 -0.54 6.64
N HIS A 117 -28.21 -0.11 7.51
CA HIS A 117 -26.92 -0.76 7.73
C HIS A 117 -26.98 -1.79 8.86
N SER A 118 -27.80 -2.83 8.69
CA SER A 118 -28.01 -3.88 9.69
C SER A 118 -27.29 -5.20 9.42
N ASP A 119 -26.70 -5.38 8.23
CA ASP A 119 -26.00 -6.62 7.86
C ASP A 119 -24.60 -6.67 8.49
N PRO A 120 -24.34 -7.55 9.47
CA PRO A 120 -23.05 -7.63 10.13
C PRO A 120 -21.91 -8.02 9.19
N GLN A 121 -22.17 -8.79 8.14
CA GLN A 121 -21.13 -9.26 7.22
C GLN A 121 -20.61 -8.11 6.36
N ILE A 122 -21.52 -7.24 5.90
CA ILE A 122 -21.16 -6.01 5.17
C ILE A 122 -20.39 -5.06 6.09
N LEU A 123 -20.85 -4.87 7.33
CA LEU A 123 -20.17 -4.03 8.31
C LEU A 123 -18.77 -4.55 8.64
N THR A 124 -18.61 -5.86 8.86
CA THR A 124 -17.31 -6.48 9.11
C THR A 124 -16.36 -6.24 7.94
N LYS A 125 -16.78 -6.45 6.69
CA LYS A 125 -15.92 -6.16 5.52
C LYS A 125 -15.51 -4.69 5.42
N TYR A 126 -16.44 -3.78 5.73
CA TYR A 126 -16.16 -2.34 5.76
C TYR A 126 -15.09 -2.00 6.81
N TYR A 127 -15.24 -2.50 8.05
CA TYR A 127 -14.25 -2.31 9.11
C TYR A 127 -12.93 -3.04 8.82
N ASP A 128 -13.00 -4.21 8.20
CA ASP A 128 -11.82 -4.96 7.81
C ASP A 128 -10.94 -4.13 6.88
N THR A 129 -11.52 -3.57 5.81
CA THR A 129 -10.76 -2.72 4.90
C THR A 129 -10.28 -1.44 5.54
N ASN A 130 -11.17 -0.69 6.20
CA ASN A 130 -10.90 0.69 6.60
C ASN A 130 -10.20 0.82 7.97
N LEU A 131 -10.23 -0.22 8.80
CA LEU A 131 -9.70 -0.17 10.17
C LEU A 131 -8.79 -1.37 10.50
N THR A 132 -9.31 -2.59 10.42
CA THR A 132 -8.56 -3.79 10.84
C THR A 132 -7.28 -3.95 10.02
N SER A 133 -7.38 -3.79 8.69
CA SER A 133 -6.23 -3.91 7.78
C SER A 133 -5.15 -2.89 8.13
N VAL A 134 -5.53 -1.64 8.44
CA VAL A 134 -4.61 -0.55 8.76
C VAL A 134 -3.82 -0.87 10.03
N ILE A 135 -4.51 -1.29 11.10
CA ILE A 135 -3.91 -1.62 12.38
C ILE A 135 -3.00 -2.85 12.25
N ALA A 136 -3.51 -3.93 11.66
CA ALA A 136 -2.77 -5.19 11.54
C ALA A 136 -1.54 -5.06 10.64
N LEU A 137 -1.68 -4.33 9.53
CA LEU A 137 -0.58 -4.06 8.61
C LEU A 137 0.47 -3.12 9.21
N THR A 138 0.06 -2.12 10.00
CA THR A 138 0.99 -1.29 10.79
C THR A 138 1.78 -2.15 11.77
N SER A 139 1.12 -3.08 12.48
CA SER A 139 1.81 -3.99 13.40
C SER A 139 2.86 -4.86 12.68
N LYS A 140 2.54 -5.37 11.48
CA LYS A 140 3.50 -6.12 10.67
C LYS A 140 4.64 -5.23 10.18
N PHE A 141 4.34 -4.03 9.70
CA PHE A 141 5.32 -3.03 9.27
C PHE A 141 6.37 -2.75 10.36
N MET A 142 5.92 -2.45 11.59
CA MET A 142 6.79 -2.18 12.73
C MET A 142 7.65 -3.37 13.18
N LYS A 143 7.32 -4.59 12.75
CA LYS A 143 8.10 -5.81 13.04
C LYS A 143 9.15 -6.12 11.98
N VAL A 144 9.02 -5.55 10.78
CA VAL A 144 9.92 -5.84 9.64
C VAL A 144 10.86 -4.67 9.35
N CYS A 145 10.37 -3.44 9.45
CA CYS A 145 11.08 -2.22 9.10
C CYS A 145 11.71 -1.55 10.32
#